data_AF-A0A6A7A287-F1
#
_entry.id   AF-A0A6A7A287-F1
#
_cell.length_a   1.000
_cell.length_b   1.000
_cell.length_c   1.000
_cell.angle_alpha   90.00
_cell.angle_beta   90.00
_cell.angle_gamma   90.00
#
_symmetry.space_group_name_H-M   'P 1'
#
loop_
_entity.id
_entity.type
_entity.pdbx_description
1 polymer ?
#
loop_
_entity_poly.entity_id
_entity_poly.type
_entity_poly.pdbx_seq_one_letter_code
_entity_poly.pdbx_strand_id
1 'polypeptide(L)'
;LAANILCQLPRELRNRIHTFCVQGSYDNNVIVRRASRSESVFALLTRQCLCHHSYRWVEDPTQLIISAQVLGQELGREMVEAYYWTRTFKFTHRELSLLAPFLSTDRFGLGMIPACYARRIQIQFQPGIAVVSEEKQYLQALEILGAMLTARTEVIIDIEL
;
A
#
# COMPACT_ATOMS: atom_id res chain seq x y z
N LEU A 1 27.07 0.07 -9.21
CA LEU A 1 27.11 -0.79 -10.42
C LEU A 1 25.71 -1.11 -10.93
N ALA A 2 24.85 -1.80 -10.16
CA ALA A 2 23.48 -2.13 -10.61
C ALA A 2 22.60 -0.90 -10.95
N ALA A 3 22.61 0.16 -10.13
CA ALA A 3 21.85 1.37 -10.40
C ALA A 3 22.25 2.08 -11.71
N ASN A 4 23.56 2.13 -12.04
CA ASN A 4 24.04 2.73 -13.28
C ASN A 4 23.57 1.98 -14.52
N ILE A 5 23.49 0.64 -14.43
CA ILE A 5 22.95 -0.18 -15.52
C ILE A 5 21.45 0.11 -15.68
N LEU A 6 20.70 0.18 -14.58
CA LEU A 6 19.26 0.49 -14.61
C LEU A 6 19.01 1.83 -15.29
N CYS A 7 19.75 2.90 -14.95
CA CYS A 7 19.54 4.22 -15.54
C CYS A 7 19.78 4.28 -17.07
N GLN A 8 20.54 3.35 -17.64
CA GLN A 8 20.77 3.27 -19.08
C GLN A 8 19.67 2.51 -19.84
N LEU A 9 18.83 1.75 -19.13
CA LEU A 9 17.72 1.04 -19.75
C LEU A 9 16.57 2.00 -20.11
N PRO A 10 15.83 1.76 -21.19
CA PRO A 10 14.57 2.43 -21.47
C PRO A 10 13.58 2.33 -20.30
N ARG A 11 12.72 3.34 -20.15
CA ARG A 11 11.76 3.46 -19.04
C ARG A 11 10.86 2.23 -18.93
N GLU A 12 10.46 1.65 -20.07
CA GLU A 12 9.60 0.47 -20.15
C GLU A 12 10.26 -0.76 -19.53
N LEU A 13 11.57 -0.95 -19.77
CA LEU A 13 12.33 -2.06 -19.16
C LEU A 13 12.55 -1.82 -17.68
N ARG A 14 12.88 -0.58 -17.27
CA ARG A 14 12.98 -0.22 -15.85
C ARG A 14 11.67 -0.51 -15.12
N ASN A 15 10.53 -0.11 -15.67
CA ASN A 15 9.22 -0.36 -15.09
C ASN A 15 8.94 -1.85 -14.86
N ARG A 16 9.33 -2.72 -15.81
CA ARG A 16 9.19 -4.17 -15.66
C ARG A 16 10.08 -4.72 -14.55
N ILE A 17 11.33 -4.24 -14.47
CA ILE A 17 12.26 -4.65 -13.41
C ILE A 17 11.75 -4.18 -12.05
N HIS A 18 11.37 -2.91 -11.91
CA HIS A 18 10.83 -2.36 -10.68
C HIS A 18 9.59 -3.11 -10.23
N THR A 19 8.66 -3.37 -11.16
CA THR A 19 7.46 -4.19 -10.91
C THR A 19 7.84 -5.56 -10.36
N PHE A 20 8.80 -6.25 -10.97
CA PHE A 20 9.27 -7.54 -10.49
C PHE A 20 9.87 -7.44 -9.07
N CYS A 21 10.64 -6.39 -8.78
CA CYS A 21 11.28 -6.20 -7.48
C CYS A 21 10.30 -5.91 -6.33
N VAL A 22 9.16 -5.27 -6.64
CA VAL A 22 8.15 -4.90 -5.64
C VAL A 22 6.98 -5.87 -5.57
N GLN A 23 6.82 -6.78 -6.52
CA GLN A 23 5.79 -7.80 -6.47
C GLN A 23 6.01 -8.75 -5.28
N GLY A 24 4.91 -9.19 -4.67
CA GLY A 24 4.99 -10.07 -3.52
C GLY A 24 5.23 -11.49 -4.00
N SER A 25 5.91 -12.28 -3.16
CA SER A 25 6.27 -13.65 -3.53
C SER A 25 5.08 -14.59 -3.74
N TYR A 26 3.89 -14.21 -3.25
CA TYR A 26 2.66 -15.00 -3.32
C TYR A 26 1.52 -14.22 -3.94
N ASP A 27 1.27 -13.03 -3.41
CA ASP A 27 0.25 -12.12 -3.89
C ASP A 27 0.77 -10.69 -3.73
N ASN A 28 0.02 -9.74 -4.30
CA ASN A 28 0.34 -8.32 -4.20
C ASN A 28 -0.49 -7.62 -3.12
N ASN A 29 -1.02 -8.37 -2.15
CA ASN A 29 -1.85 -7.80 -1.10
C ASN A 29 -0.97 -7.18 -0.01
N VAL A 30 -1.35 -5.98 0.39
CA VAL A 30 -0.71 -5.25 1.49
C VAL A 30 -1.79 -4.87 2.48
N ILE A 31 -1.73 -5.42 3.69
CA ILE A 31 -2.64 -5.01 4.76
C ILE A 31 -2.13 -3.72 5.38
N VAL A 32 -2.99 -2.70 5.41
CA VAL A 32 -2.74 -1.47 6.15
C VAL A 32 -3.31 -1.65 7.56
N ARG A 33 -2.45 -1.56 8.57
CA ARG A 33 -2.81 -1.78 9.97
C ARG A 33 -2.20 -0.72 10.86
N ARG A 34 -2.81 -0.42 12.01
CA ARG A 34 -2.22 0.51 12.98
C ARG A 34 -0.84 0.02 13.42
N ALA A 35 0.15 0.90 13.39
CA ALA A 35 1.47 0.52 13.86
C ALA A 35 1.45 0.32 15.38
N SER A 36 2.08 -0.74 15.86
CA SER A 36 2.14 -1.03 17.30
C SER A 36 3.35 -0.38 17.97
N ARG A 37 4.42 -0.08 17.22
CA ARG A 37 5.73 0.32 17.76
C ARG A 37 6.54 1.30 16.88
N SER A 38 6.01 1.80 15.78
CA SER A 38 6.77 2.68 14.86
C SER A 38 6.42 4.16 15.04
N GLU A 39 7.29 5.02 14.52
CA GLU A 39 7.05 6.46 14.40
C GLU A 39 5.92 6.82 13.42
N SER A 40 5.39 5.83 12.67
CA SER A 40 4.33 6.02 11.67
C SER A 40 2.96 5.60 12.22
N VAL A 41 1.89 6.29 11.81
CA VAL A 41 0.52 5.99 12.26
C VAL A 41 0.04 4.58 11.88
N PHE A 42 0.55 4.06 10.75
CA PHE A 42 0.19 2.74 10.21
C PHE A 42 1.44 1.94 9.83
N ALA A 43 1.27 0.63 9.64
CA ALA A 43 2.23 -0.32 9.09
C ALA A 43 1.65 -0.93 7.79
N LEU A 44 2.52 -1.25 6.84
CA LEU A 44 2.16 -2.01 5.64
C LEU A 44 2.68 -3.43 5.80
N LEU A 45 1.77 -4.40 5.77
CA LEU A 45 2.09 -5.80 6.02
C LEU A 45 1.91 -6.62 4.75
N THR A 46 2.91 -7.44 4.42
CA THR A 46 2.83 -8.44 3.34
C THR A 46 2.85 -9.85 3.89
N ARG A 47 2.40 -10.78 3.05
CA ARG A 47 2.37 -12.20 3.38
C ARG A 47 3.75 -12.81 3.21
N GLN A 48 4.31 -13.31 4.31
CA GLN A 48 5.50 -14.15 4.31
C GLN A 48 5.10 -15.60 4.56
N CYS A 49 5.51 -16.48 3.66
CA CYS A 49 5.34 -17.91 3.84
C CYS A 49 6.31 -18.46 4.88
N LEU A 50 5.80 -19.35 5.72
CA LEU A 50 6.59 -20.12 6.67
C LEU A 50 6.74 -21.57 6.17
N CYS A 51 5.69 -22.13 5.58
CA CYS A 51 5.70 -23.42 4.90
C CYS A 51 4.55 -23.48 3.87
N HIS A 52 4.44 -24.58 3.11
CA HIS A 52 3.51 -24.71 1.96
C HIS A 52 2.03 -24.41 2.28
N HIS A 53 1.62 -24.48 3.56
CA HIS A 53 0.24 -24.23 4.00
C HIS A 53 0.12 -23.17 5.10
N SER A 54 1.21 -22.48 5.44
CA SER A 54 1.16 -21.47 6.50
C SER A 54 1.90 -20.20 6.10
N TYR A 55 1.32 -19.09 6.51
CA TYR A 55 1.87 -17.77 6.30
C TYR A 55 1.68 -16.92 7.55
N ARG A 56 2.50 -15.87 7.63
CA ARG A 56 2.33 -14.79 8.61
C ARG A 56 2.32 -13.44 7.89
N TRP A 57 1.69 -12.47 8.51
CA TRP A 57 1.80 -11.07 8.10
C TRP A 57 3.03 -10.47 8.76
N VAL A 58 3.92 -9.90 7.95
CA VAL A 58 5.12 -9.20 8.41
C VAL A 58 5.18 -7.83 7.77
N GLU A 59 5.90 -6.89 8.39
CA GLU A 59 6.14 -5.60 7.77
C GLU A 59 6.81 -5.76 6.41
N ASP A 60 6.32 -5.02 5.42
CA ASP A 60 6.77 -5.18 4.04
C ASP A 60 8.26 -4.81 3.93
N PRO A 61 9.14 -5.79 3.64
CA PRO A 61 10.58 -5.55 3.56
C PRO A 61 10.95 -4.57 2.43
N THR A 62 10.07 -4.39 1.44
CA THR A 62 10.26 -3.42 0.36
C THR A 62 10.41 -2.00 0.89
N GLN A 63 9.85 -1.67 2.07
CA GLN A 63 10.04 -0.35 2.71
C GLN A 63 11.50 -0.04 3.05
N LEU A 64 12.28 -1.04 3.45
CA LEU A 64 13.69 -0.84 3.80
C LEU A 64 14.56 -0.63 2.55
N ILE A 65 14.11 -1.15 1.42
CA ILE A 65 14.84 -1.09 0.15
C ILE A 65 14.53 0.22 -0.59
N ILE A 66 13.26 0.61 -0.62
CA ILE A 66 12.82 1.84 -1.28
C ILE A 66 13.07 3.03 -0.35
N SER A 67 14.31 3.51 -0.34
CA SER A 67 14.66 4.75 0.34
C SER A 67 15.59 5.60 -0.51
N ALA A 68 15.50 6.92 -0.33
CA ALA A 68 16.41 7.87 -0.98
C ALA A 68 17.88 7.58 -0.64
N GLN A 69 18.15 7.07 0.57
CA GLN A 69 19.50 6.74 1.03
C GLN A 69 20.09 5.53 0.29
N VAL A 70 19.27 4.56 -0.10
CA VAL A 70 19.72 3.32 -0.74
C VAL A 70 19.72 3.43 -2.26
N LEU A 71 18.65 3.98 -2.85
CA LEU A 71 18.45 3.97 -4.30
C LEU A 71 18.69 5.34 -4.98
N GLY A 72 18.81 6.40 -4.19
CA GLY A 72 18.75 7.77 -4.71
C GLY A 72 17.31 8.21 -5.02
N GLN A 73 17.13 9.52 -5.23
CA GLN A 73 15.81 10.14 -5.38
C GLN A 73 15.05 9.64 -6.62
N GLU A 74 15.67 9.67 -7.79
CA GLU A 74 14.98 9.33 -9.05
C GLU A 74 14.54 7.85 -9.07
N LEU A 75 15.49 6.93 -8.88
CA LEU A 75 15.20 5.49 -8.87
C LEU A 75 14.26 5.09 -7.73
N GLY A 76 14.42 5.72 -6.56
CA GLY A 76 13.50 5.55 -5.43
C GLY A 76 12.07 5.90 -5.83
N ARG A 77 11.84 7.04 -6.47
CA ARG A 77 10.51 7.44 -6.94
C ARG A 77 9.93 6.48 -7.97
N GLU A 78 10.74 6.02 -8.92
CA GLU A 78 10.32 5.01 -9.89
C GLU A 78 9.86 3.71 -9.21
N MET A 79 10.56 3.29 -8.16
CA MET A 79 10.23 2.11 -7.35
C MET A 79 8.96 2.32 -6.50
N VAL A 80 8.78 3.50 -5.89
CA VAL A 80 7.54 3.84 -5.17
C VAL A 80 6.33 3.85 -6.10
N GLU A 81 6.49 4.36 -7.33
CA GLU A 81 5.44 4.33 -8.35
C GLU A 81 5.04 2.89 -8.66
N ALA A 82 6.02 2.03 -8.97
CA ALA A 82 5.78 0.61 -9.22
C ALA A 82 5.11 -0.08 -8.02
N TYR A 83 5.53 0.25 -6.79
CA TYR A 83 4.93 -0.27 -5.57
C TYR A 83 3.44 0.07 -5.48
N TYR A 84 3.06 1.34 -5.55
CA TYR A 84 1.65 1.74 -5.44
C TYR A 84 0.79 1.25 -6.61
N TRP A 85 1.36 1.08 -7.81
CA TRP A 85 0.62 0.61 -8.98
C TRP A 85 0.32 -0.88 -8.96
N THR A 86 1.20 -1.67 -8.35
CA THR A 86 1.13 -3.13 -8.43
C THR A 86 0.46 -3.75 -7.20
N ARG A 87 0.54 -3.08 -6.05
CA ARG A 87 -0.05 -3.54 -4.79
C ARG A 87 -1.56 -3.32 -4.72
N THR A 88 -2.24 -4.20 -3.99
CA THR A 88 -3.63 -4.05 -3.56
C THR A 88 -3.63 -3.77 -2.06
N PHE A 89 -4.03 -2.57 -1.67
CA PHE A 89 -4.02 -2.13 -0.28
C PHE A 89 -5.33 -2.49 0.39
N LYS A 90 -5.26 -3.30 1.45
CA LYS A 90 -6.43 -3.83 2.15
C LYS A 90 -6.65 -3.15 3.49
N PHE A 91 -7.88 -2.73 3.73
CA PHE A 91 -8.34 -2.18 4.99
C PHE A 91 -9.43 -3.10 5.55
N THR A 92 -9.20 -3.63 6.75
CA THR A 92 -10.26 -4.31 7.50
C THR A 92 -11.20 -3.28 8.12
N HIS A 93 -12.42 -3.67 8.45
CA HIS A 93 -13.43 -2.81 9.10
C HIS A 93 -12.86 -1.98 10.27
N ARG A 94 -12.07 -2.62 11.14
CA ARG A 94 -11.44 -1.97 12.32
C ARG A 94 -10.36 -0.94 11.99
N GLU A 95 -9.84 -0.96 10.77
CA GLU A 95 -8.71 -0.14 10.33
C GLU A 95 -9.14 0.93 9.30
N LEU A 96 -10.46 1.12 9.07
CA LEU A 96 -11.00 2.13 8.15
C LEU A 96 -10.53 3.55 8.48
N SER A 97 -10.35 3.86 9.77
CA SER A 97 -9.81 5.15 10.22
C SER A 97 -8.39 5.45 9.70
N LEU A 98 -7.66 4.46 9.21
CA LEU A 98 -6.33 4.64 8.62
C LEU A 98 -6.36 5.05 7.15
N LEU A 99 -7.52 5.07 6.51
CA LEU A 99 -7.64 5.36 5.09
C LEU A 99 -7.17 6.77 4.73
N ALA A 100 -7.65 7.79 5.44
CA ALA A 100 -7.16 9.17 5.24
C ALA A 100 -5.66 9.32 5.56
N PRO A 101 -5.16 8.86 6.72
CA PRO A 101 -3.73 8.85 7.00
C PRO A 101 -2.90 8.14 5.92
N PHE A 102 -3.36 6.98 5.43
CA PHE A 102 -2.68 6.27 4.36
C PHE A 102 -2.63 7.10 3.09
N LEU A 103 -3.77 7.61 2.61
CA LEU A 103 -3.86 8.33 1.33
C LEU A 103 -3.05 9.65 1.31
N SER A 104 -2.85 10.26 2.48
CA SER A 104 -2.16 11.55 2.62
C SER A 104 -0.70 11.48 3.05
N THR A 105 -0.24 10.34 3.59
CA THR A 105 1.13 10.25 4.15
C THR A 105 2.12 9.73 3.12
N ASP A 106 3.17 10.51 2.86
CA ASP A 106 4.36 10.04 2.14
C ASP A 106 5.22 9.17 3.06
N ARG A 107 4.98 7.87 3.03
CA ARG A 107 5.70 6.90 3.87
C ARG A 107 7.16 6.71 3.46
N PHE A 108 7.51 6.94 2.20
CA PHE A 108 8.84 6.66 1.67
C PHE A 108 9.75 7.90 1.68
N GLY A 109 9.21 9.09 1.98
CA GLY A 109 9.95 10.35 2.02
C GLY A 109 10.46 10.79 0.65
N LEU A 110 9.75 10.41 -0.41
CA LEU A 110 10.13 10.62 -1.82
C LEU A 110 9.14 11.55 -2.56
N GLY A 111 8.29 12.26 -1.82
CA GLY A 111 7.28 13.19 -2.34
C GLY A 111 6.12 12.48 -3.04
N MET A 112 5.81 11.24 -2.67
CA MET A 112 4.83 10.41 -3.35
C MET A 112 3.76 9.88 -2.39
N ILE A 113 2.57 10.47 -2.48
CA ILE A 113 1.43 10.11 -1.62
C ILE A 113 0.54 9.04 -2.28
N PRO A 114 0.00 8.07 -1.52
CA PRO A 114 -0.80 6.98 -2.10
C PRO A 114 -2.04 7.45 -2.86
N ALA A 115 -2.68 8.57 -2.50
CA ALA A 115 -3.86 9.08 -3.20
C ALA A 115 -3.67 9.25 -4.73
N CYS A 116 -2.47 9.60 -5.16
CA CYS A 116 -2.17 9.84 -6.58
C CYS A 116 -1.75 8.57 -7.34
N TYR A 117 -1.17 7.60 -6.62
CA TYR A 117 -0.46 6.47 -7.22
C TYR A 117 -1.13 5.12 -6.95
N ALA A 118 -1.81 4.93 -5.81
CA ALA A 118 -2.48 3.67 -5.53
C ALA A 118 -3.51 3.36 -6.62
N ARG A 119 -3.47 2.15 -7.16
CA ARG A 119 -4.40 1.71 -8.22
C ARG A 119 -5.50 0.79 -7.73
N ARG A 120 -5.28 0.10 -6.61
CA ARG A 120 -6.22 -0.89 -6.08
C ARG A 120 -6.31 -0.76 -4.56
N ILE A 121 -7.51 -0.48 -4.09
CA ILE A 121 -7.84 -0.44 -2.66
C ILE A 121 -8.98 -1.41 -2.42
N GLN A 122 -8.82 -2.28 -1.44
CA GLN A 122 -9.86 -3.23 -1.02
C GLN A 122 -10.26 -2.91 0.41
N ILE A 123 -11.56 -2.87 0.65
CA ILE A 123 -12.12 -2.49 1.92
C ILE A 123 -13.12 -3.55 2.34
N GLN A 124 -12.89 -4.12 3.52
CA GLN A 124 -13.77 -5.13 4.12
C GLN A 124 -14.65 -4.47 5.16
N PHE A 125 -15.95 -4.69 5.06
CA PHE A 125 -16.98 -4.18 5.95
C PHE A 125 -17.69 -5.31 6.68
N GLN A 126 -18.01 -5.09 7.94
CA GLN A 126 -18.76 -6.04 8.78
C GLN A 126 -19.93 -5.29 9.46
N PRO A 127 -21.11 -5.25 8.80
CA PRO A 127 -22.25 -4.44 9.25
C PRO A 127 -22.83 -4.90 10.60
N GLY A 128 -22.72 -6.18 10.93
CA GLY A 128 -23.35 -6.79 12.11
C GLY A 128 -22.68 -6.52 13.47
N ILE A 129 -21.52 -5.85 13.49
CA ILE A 129 -20.74 -5.56 14.72
C ILE A 129 -20.87 -4.07 15.13
N ALA A 130 -21.48 -3.24 14.29
CA ALA A 130 -21.43 -1.79 14.43
C ALA A 130 -22.27 -1.27 15.62
N VAL A 131 -21.57 -0.78 16.64
CA VAL A 131 -22.12 0.23 17.56
C VAL A 131 -22.23 1.55 16.78
N VAL A 132 -23.23 2.40 17.02
CA VAL A 132 -23.52 3.67 16.30
C VAL A 132 -22.30 4.57 15.99
N SER A 133 -21.21 4.46 16.76
CA SER A 133 -19.94 5.14 16.50
C SER A 133 -19.18 4.63 15.26
N GLU A 134 -19.36 3.38 14.86
CA GLU A 134 -18.67 2.76 13.71
C GLU A 134 -19.32 3.14 12.37
N GLU A 135 -20.63 3.37 12.34
CA GLU A 135 -21.34 3.86 11.14
C GLU A 135 -20.82 5.22 10.68
N LYS A 136 -20.48 6.12 11.62
CA LYS A 136 -19.87 7.42 11.30
C LYS A 136 -18.48 7.27 10.68
N GLN A 137 -17.67 6.35 11.21
CA GLN A 137 -16.34 6.08 10.65
C GLN A 137 -16.43 5.48 9.24
N TYR A 138 -17.45 4.67 8.99
CA TYR A 138 -17.76 4.13 7.67
C TYR A 138 -18.13 5.24 6.67
N LEU A 139 -19.10 6.09 7.00
CA LEU A 139 -19.52 7.18 6.11
C LEU A 139 -18.35 8.11 5.82
N GLN A 140 -17.56 8.42 6.85
CA GLN A 140 -16.36 9.23 6.70
C GLN A 140 -15.32 8.55 5.79
N ALA A 141 -15.11 7.24 5.90
CA ALA A 141 -14.20 6.51 5.02
C ALA A 141 -14.67 6.55 3.56
N LEU A 142 -15.98 6.40 3.30
CA LEU A 142 -16.54 6.54 1.96
C LEU A 142 -16.41 7.97 1.41
N GLU A 143 -16.65 8.99 2.24
CA GLU A 143 -16.44 10.40 1.86
C GLU A 143 -14.98 10.67 1.51
N ILE A 144 -14.03 10.13 2.30
CA ILE A 144 -12.60 10.21 2.02
C ILE A 144 -12.26 9.56 0.68
N LEU A 145 -12.80 8.37 0.39
CA LEU A 145 -12.59 7.71 -0.91
C LEU A 145 -13.11 8.56 -2.05
N GLY A 146 -14.33 9.10 -1.91
CA GLY A 146 -14.94 9.96 -2.92
C GLY A 146 -14.17 11.25 -3.15
N ALA A 147 -13.56 11.81 -2.11
CA ALA A 147 -12.82 13.08 -2.20
C ALA A 147 -11.36 12.91 -2.64
N MET A 148 -10.67 11.84 -2.23
CA MET A 148 -9.22 11.71 -2.38
C MET A 148 -8.79 10.79 -3.53
N LEU A 149 -9.66 9.91 -4.01
CA LEU A 149 -9.28 8.97 -5.07
C LEU A 149 -9.50 9.55 -6.45
N THR A 150 -8.51 9.29 -7.30
CA THR A 150 -8.59 9.62 -8.72
C THR A 150 -9.37 8.56 -9.48
N ALA A 151 -9.89 8.91 -10.66
CA ALA A 151 -10.58 8.00 -11.59
C ALA A 151 -9.76 6.78 -12.05
N ARG A 152 -8.48 6.71 -11.66
CA ARG A 152 -7.55 5.60 -11.96
C ARG A 152 -7.40 4.62 -10.80
N THR A 153 -8.13 4.81 -9.70
CA THR A 153 -8.10 3.92 -8.53
C THR A 153 -9.34 3.05 -8.55
N GLU A 154 -9.14 1.75 -8.63
CA GLU A 154 -10.18 0.75 -8.42
C GLU A 154 -10.38 0.54 -6.92
N VAL A 155 -11.64 0.64 -6.47
CA VAL A 155 -12.02 0.40 -5.08
C VAL A 155 -12.97 -0.79 -5.03
N ILE A 156 -12.57 -1.83 -4.31
CA ILE A 156 -13.37 -3.03 -4.07
C ILE A 156 -13.90 -2.96 -2.65
N ILE A 157 -15.21 -3.09 -2.51
CA ILE A 157 -15.94 -3.06 -1.25
C ILE A 157 -16.49 -4.46 -1.00
N ASP A 158 -15.93 -5.16 -0.02
CA ASP A 158 -16.38 -6.48 0.40
C ASP A 158 -17.24 -6.34 1.65
N ILE A 159 -18.47 -6.84 1.60
CA ILE A 159 -19.39 -6.84 2.74
C ILE A 159 -19.47 -8.27 3.27
N GLU A 160 -18.89 -8.51 4.44
CA GLU A 160 -19.04 -9.77 5.16
C GLU A 160 -20.31 -9.72 6.01
N LEU A 161 -21.24 -10.62 5.68
CA LEU A 161 -22.53 -10.81 6.35
C LEU A 161 -22.39 -11.72 7.57
#